data_AF-A0A645A8R9-F1
#
_entry.id   AF-A0A645A8R9-F1
#
_cell.length_a   1.000
_cell.length_b   1.000
_cell.length_c   1.000
_cell.angle_alpha   90.00
_cell.angle_beta   90.00
_cell.angle_gamma   90.00
#
_symmetry.space_group_name_H-M   'P 1'
#
loop_
_entity.id
_entity.type
_entity.pdbx_description
1 polymer ?
#
loop_
_entity_poly.entity_id
_entity_poly.type
_entity_poly.pdbx_seq_one_letter_code
_entity_poly.pdbx_strand_id
1 'polypeptide(L)'
;MEPIKGGSLANLPPDLEARLNELNTGASSASYALRWVADHPNVKVILSGMSTRQQVRENLETFNSPKPLTEVERSTLDAIGQTMRDRVGNGCTGCKYCMPCPFGVDIPGNFALWNKARMFDSYEVVRSQWENPKENDKRPLSCTECGQCVPLCPQHINIPEDLKLVQSELEGKRLQKLS
;
A
#
# COMPACT_ATOMS: atom_id res chain seq x y z
N MET A 1 6.89 -13.10 -7.70
CA MET A 1 5.68 -13.59 -6.99
C MET A 1 4.90 -12.38 -6.49
N GLU A 2 3.58 -12.51 -6.31
CA GLU A 2 2.65 -11.41 -5.94
C GLU A 2 2.57 -10.23 -6.94
N PRO A 3 2.25 -10.47 -8.21
CA PRO A 3 2.25 -9.45 -9.27
C PRO A 3 1.34 -8.24 -9.00
N ILE A 4 0.30 -8.42 -8.18
CA ILE A 4 -0.70 -7.38 -7.84
C ILE A 4 -0.62 -7.01 -6.33
N LYS A 5 0.53 -7.25 -5.68
CA LYS A 5 0.77 -6.95 -4.25
C LYS A 5 -0.35 -7.49 -3.34
N GLY A 6 -0.60 -8.79 -3.43
CA GLY A 6 -1.67 -9.45 -2.64
C GLY A 6 -3.09 -8.97 -2.97
N GLY A 7 -3.32 -8.45 -4.19
CA GLY A 7 -4.60 -7.88 -4.61
C GLY A 7 -4.72 -6.37 -4.38
N SER A 8 -3.77 -5.77 -3.67
CA SER A 8 -3.85 -4.34 -3.30
C SER A 8 -3.80 -3.42 -4.52
N LEU A 9 -3.11 -3.79 -5.61
CA LEU A 9 -3.05 -2.98 -6.82
C LEU A 9 -4.25 -3.21 -7.78
N ALA A 10 -5.17 -4.12 -7.41
CA ALA A 10 -6.42 -4.30 -8.17
C ALA A 10 -7.43 -3.18 -7.87
N ASN A 11 -7.29 -2.49 -6.72
CA ASN A 11 -8.14 -1.37 -6.32
C ASN A 11 -7.24 -0.16 -6.06
N LEU A 12 -7.10 0.71 -7.06
CA LEU A 12 -6.31 1.92 -6.92
C LEU A 12 -7.12 3.03 -6.24
N PRO A 13 -6.46 4.05 -5.68
CA PRO A 13 -7.10 5.30 -5.29
C PRO A 13 -7.88 5.89 -6.47
N PRO A 14 -9.05 6.54 -6.25
CA PRO A 14 -9.90 7.03 -7.33
C PRO A 14 -9.17 7.96 -8.32
N ASP A 15 -8.24 8.77 -7.83
CA ASP A 15 -7.45 9.69 -8.66
C ASP A 15 -6.44 8.96 -9.57
N LEU A 16 -5.92 7.81 -9.14
CA LEU A 16 -5.02 6.96 -9.91
C LEU A 16 -5.79 6.01 -10.83
N GLU A 17 -6.96 5.55 -10.42
CA GLU A 17 -7.88 4.76 -11.25
C GLU A 17 -8.41 5.59 -12.42
N ALA A 18 -8.72 6.88 -12.21
CA ALA A 18 -9.11 7.80 -13.27
C ALA A 18 -8.09 7.85 -14.41
N ARG A 19 -6.79 7.85 -14.10
CA ARG A 19 -5.70 7.84 -15.09
C ARG A 19 -5.70 6.56 -15.94
N LEU A 20 -6.09 5.42 -15.38
CA LEU A 20 -6.22 4.17 -16.14
C LEU A 20 -7.48 4.19 -17.01
N ASN A 21 -8.57 4.76 -16.51
CA ASN A 21 -9.82 4.89 -17.26
C ASN A 21 -9.68 5.83 -18.48
N GLU A 22 -8.82 6.85 -18.39
CA GLU A 22 -8.47 7.72 -19.53
C GLU A 22 -7.77 6.96 -20.66
N LEU A 23 -7.03 5.89 -20.35
CA LEU A 23 -6.38 5.04 -21.36
C LEU A 23 -7.39 4.11 -22.04
N ASN A 24 -8.20 3.42 -21.23
CA ASN A 24 -9.24 2.52 -21.71
C ASN A 24 -10.23 2.22 -20.58
N THR A 25 -11.46 2.71 -20.71
CA THR A 25 -12.55 2.51 -19.74
C THR A 25 -12.99 1.05 -19.58
N GLY A 26 -12.65 0.17 -20.53
CA GLY A 26 -12.96 -1.26 -20.48
C GLY A 26 -11.87 -2.13 -19.86
N ALA A 27 -10.69 -1.58 -19.55
CA ALA A 27 -9.58 -2.34 -18.98
C ALA A 27 -9.51 -2.14 -17.46
N SER A 28 -9.51 -3.24 -16.70
CA SER A 28 -9.40 -3.18 -15.24
C SER A 28 -7.97 -2.90 -14.78
N SER A 29 -7.81 -2.32 -13.58
CA SER A 29 -6.52 -2.15 -12.90
C SER A 29 -5.74 -3.47 -12.80
N ALA A 30 -6.45 -4.59 -12.56
CA ALA A 30 -5.85 -5.92 -12.54
C ALA A 30 -5.28 -6.32 -13.92
N SER A 31 -5.99 -6.02 -15.01
CA SER A 31 -5.52 -6.28 -16.37
C SER A 31 -4.22 -5.52 -16.68
N TYR A 32 -4.16 -4.22 -16.33
CA TYR A 32 -2.95 -3.42 -16.50
C TYR A 32 -1.77 -3.95 -15.67
N ALA A 33 -2.00 -4.31 -14.41
CA ALA A 33 -0.95 -4.88 -13.55
C ALA A 33 -0.40 -6.20 -14.13
N LEU A 34 -1.28 -7.08 -14.62
CA LEU A 34 -0.87 -8.34 -15.24
C LEU A 34 -0.12 -8.13 -16.55
N ARG A 35 -0.58 -7.20 -17.40
CA ARG A 35 0.11 -6.83 -18.65
C ARG A 35 1.50 -6.25 -18.37
N TRP A 36 1.65 -5.39 -17.35
CA TRP A 36 2.95 -4.86 -16.94
C TRP A 36 3.93 -5.96 -16.53
N VAL A 37 3.46 -6.94 -15.77
CA VAL A 37 4.30 -8.09 -15.39
C VAL A 37 4.67 -8.93 -16.61
N ALA A 38 3.73 -9.14 -17.54
CA ALA A 38 3.95 -9.90 -18.77
C ALA A 38 4.89 -9.21 -19.76
N ASP A 39 5.00 -7.88 -19.70
CA ASP A 39 5.84 -7.06 -20.57
C ASP A 39 7.35 -7.24 -20.29
N HIS A 40 7.71 -7.83 -19.15
CA HIS A 40 9.10 -8.08 -18.79
C HIS A 40 9.66 -9.33 -19.50
N PRO A 41 10.77 -9.22 -20.27
CA PRO A 41 11.26 -10.33 -21.12
C PRO A 41 11.70 -11.59 -20.33
N ASN A 42 12.08 -11.39 -19.08
CA ASN A 42 12.56 -12.44 -18.18
C ASN A 42 11.44 -13.11 -17.36
N VAL A 43 10.20 -12.63 -17.46
CA VAL A 43 9.05 -13.26 -16.79
C VAL A 43 8.54 -14.41 -17.67
N LYS A 44 8.58 -15.64 -17.14
CA LYS A 44 8.10 -16.85 -17.84
C LYS A 44 6.76 -17.37 -17.33
N VAL A 45 6.43 -17.09 -16.06
CA VAL A 45 5.22 -17.57 -15.39
C VAL A 45 4.66 -16.47 -14.51
N ILE A 46 3.35 -16.23 -14.61
CA ILE A 46 2.61 -15.30 -13.75
C ILE A 46 1.64 -16.13 -12.90
N LEU A 47 1.83 -16.08 -11.59
CA LEU A 47 0.93 -16.72 -10.63
C LEU A 47 -0.01 -15.68 -10.06
N SER A 48 -1.28 -15.74 -10.43
CA SER A 48 -2.33 -14.85 -9.92
C SER A 48 -3.25 -15.59 -8.96
N GLY A 49 -3.30 -15.15 -7.70
CA GLY A 49 -4.34 -15.58 -6.76
C GLY A 49 -5.66 -14.88 -7.06
N MET A 50 -6.77 -15.61 -6.97
CA MET A 50 -8.12 -15.11 -7.26
C MET A 50 -9.11 -15.71 -6.25
N SER A 51 -10.07 -14.91 -5.81
CA SER A 51 -11.09 -15.32 -4.83
C SER A 51 -12.47 -15.50 -5.46
N THR A 52 -12.68 -15.02 -6.68
CA THR A 52 -13.98 -15.10 -7.36
C THR A 52 -13.85 -15.63 -8.79
N ARG A 53 -14.91 -16.26 -9.31
CA ARG A 53 -14.97 -16.69 -10.71
C ARG A 53 -14.87 -15.52 -11.69
N GLN A 54 -15.32 -14.34 -11.30
CA GLN A 54 -15.24 -13.14 -12.13
C GLN A 54 -13.78 -12.76 -12.39
N GLN A 55 -12.95 -12.72 -11.34
CA GLN A 55 -11.50 -12.46 -11.48
C GLN A 55 -10.81 -13.50 -12.37
N VAL A 56 -11.23 -14.77 -12.28
CA VAL A 56 -10.74 -15.83 -13.18
C VAL A 56 -11.03 -15.51 -14.64
N ARG A 57 -12.27 -15.11 -14.96
CA ARG A 57 -12.64 -14.77 -16.34
C ARG A 57 -11.87 -13.55 -16.86
N GLU A 58 -11.78 -12.49 -16.07
CA GLU A 58 -11.05 -11.26 -16.45
C GLU A 58 -9.55 -11.52 -16.68
N ASN A 59 -8.93 -12.33 -15.83
CA ASN A 59 -7.52 -12.70 -15.99
C ASN A 59 -7.32 -13.58 -17.23
N LEU A 60 -8.23 -14.52 -17.51
CA LEU A 60 -8.18 -15.32 -18.73
C LEU A 60 -8.34 -14.43 -19.98
N GLU A 61 -9.27 -13.49 -19.98
CA GLU A 61 -9.45 -12.53 -21.08
C GLU A 61 -8.18 -11.69 -21.32
N THR A 62 -7.53 -11.24 -20.26
CA THR A 62 -6.26 -10.48 -20.33
C THR A 62 -5.16 -11.28 -21.06
N PHE A 63 -5.08 -12.59 -20.85
CA PHE A 63 -4.02 -13.44 -21.43
C PHE A 63 -4.42 -14.20 -22.70
N ASN A 64 -5.72 -14.34 -22.99
CA ASN A 64 -6.18 -15.03 -24.21
C ASN A 64 -5.96 -14.21 -25.48
N SER A 65 -5.77 -12.89 -25.34
CA SER A 65 -5.38 -12.00 -26.42
C SER A 65 -4.29 -11.03 -25.93
N PRO A 66 -3.03 -11.52 -25.80
CA PRO A 66 -1.95 -10.74 -25.23
C PRO A 66 -1.72 -9.47 -26.04
N LYS A 67 -1.86 -8.32 -25.38
CA LYS A 67 -1.53 -7.01 -25.93
C LYS A 67 -0.36 -6.43 -25.15
N PRO A 68 0.81 -6.23 -25.79
CA PRO A 68 1.90 -5.49 -25.16
C PRO A 68 1.41 -4.14 -24.65
N LEU A 69 2.07 -3.62 -23.62
CA LEU A 69 1.81 -2.24 -23.23
C LEU A 69 2.30 -1.32 -24.35
N THR A 70 1.50 -0.31 -24.66
CA THR A 70 1.94 0.84 -25.44
C THR A 70 2.86 1.72 -24.60
N GLU A 71 3.59 2.63 -25.24
CA GLU A 71 4.45 3.56 -24.52
C GLU A 71 3.68 4.49 -23.59
N VAL A 72 2.50 4.94 -24.03
CA VAL A 72 1.60 5.75 -23.21
C VAL A 72 1.15 4.98 -21.97
N GLU A 73 0.69 3.73 -22.13
CA GLU A 73 0.29 2.89 -20.99
C GLU A 73 1.46 2.65 -20.03
N ARG A 74 2.67 2.35 -20.52
CA ARG A 74 3.88 2.20 -19.68
C ARG A 74 4.16 3.46 -18.87
N SER A 75 4.24 4.61 -19.53
CA SER A 75 4.53 5.89 -18.87
C SER A 75 3.48 6.27 -17.82
N THR A 76 2.20 5.97 -18.07
CA THR A 76 1.12 6.18 -17.10
C THR A 76 1.26 5.26 -15.90
N LEU A 77 1.57 3.97 -16.11
CA LEU A 77 1.78 3.03 -15.01
C LEU A 77 2.99 3.40 -14.15
N ASP A 78 4.07 3.88 -14.77
CA ASP A 78 5.25 4.37 -14.05
C ASP A 78 4.92 5.62 -13.22
N ALA A 79 4.15 6.56 -13.78
CA ALA A 79 3.69 7.75 -13.07
C ALA A 79 2.76 7.42 -11.89
N ILE A 80 1.85 6.44 -12.06
CA ILE A 80 1.02 5.91 -10.98
C ILE A 80 1.90 5.30 -9.88
N GLY A 81 2.84 4.43 -10.26
CA GLY A 81 3.77 3.81 -9.32
C GLY A 81 4.60 4.83 -8.56
N GLN A 82 5.05 5.90 -9.23
CA GLN A 82 5.79 6.98 -8.59
C GLN A 82 4.91 7.75 -7.60
N THR A 83 3.70 8.13 -8.01
CA THR A 83 2.74 8.82 -7.12
C THR A 83 2.45 7.99 -5.86
N MET A 84 2.26 6.68 -6.00
CA MET A 84 2.04 5.79 -4.86
C MET A 84 3.27 5.72 -3.93
N ARG A 85 4.49 5.72 -4.48
CA ARG A 85 5.74 5.76 -3.69
C ARG A 85 5.89 7.08 -2.95
N ASP A 86 5.62 8.20 -3.61
CA ASP A 86 5.75 9.55 -3.03
C ASP A 86 4.75 9.79 -1.90
N ARG A 87 3.64 9.05 -1.88
CA ARG A 87 2.66 9.08 -0.79
C ARG A 87 3.13 8.36 0.47
N VAL A 88 4.09 7.45 0.40
CA VAL A 88 4.52 6.65 1.56
C VAL A 88 5.08 7.58 2.64
N GLY A 89 4.65 7.41 3.89
CA GLY A 89 5.03 8.30 4.99
C GLY A 89 6.49 8.16 5.40
N ASN A 90 6.98 6.92 5.51
CA ASN A 90 8.39 6.64 5.80
C ASN A 90 8.89 5.33 5.17
N GLY A 91 10.21 5.12 5.23
CA GLY A 91 10.89 3.94 4.67
C GLY A 91 10.80 2.67 5.52
N CYS A 92 9.84 2.52 6.43
CA CYS A 92 9.78 1.33 7.30
C CYS A 92 9.58 0.04 6.48
N THR A 93 10.48 -0.92 6.66
CA THR A 93 10.45 -2.23 5.97
C THR A 93 9.84 -3.35 6.81
N GLY A 94 9.44 -3.09 8.05
CA GLY A 94 8.86 -4.09 8.93
C GLY A 94 9.86 -5.10 9.52
N CYS A 95 11.16 -4.78 9.55
CA CYS A 95 12.22 -5.70 10.03
C CYS A 95 12.17 -6.04 11.54
N LYS A 96 11.43 -5.27 12.34
CA LYS A 96 11.24 -5.45 13.79
C LYS A 96 12.49 -5.30 14.67
N TYR A 97 13.60 -4.74 14.17
CA TYR A 97 14.79 -4.49 15.00
C TYR A 97 14.54 -3.50 16.15
N CYS A 98 13.59 -2.58 15.98
CA CYS A 98 13.15 -1.64 17.01
C CYS A 98 12.26 -2.28 18.10
N MET A 99 11.98 -3.58 18.02
CA MET A 99 11.06 -4.29 18.91
C MET A 99 11.82 -5.24 19.86
N PRO A 100 11.27 -5.51 21.06
CA PRO A 100 10.04 -4.95 21.62
C PRO A 100 10.21 -3.50 22.10
N CYS A 101 9.18 -2.68 21.93
CA CYS A 101 9.13 -1.37 22.58
C CYS A 101 8.85 -1.56 24.09
N PRO A 102 9.62 -0.93 25.00
CA PRO A 102 9.40 -1.06 26.45
C PRO A 102 8.05 -0.50 26.92
N PHE A 103 7.38 0.32 26.10
CA PHE A 103 6.06 0.90 26.38
C PHE A 103 4.93 0.25 25.55
N GLY A 104 5.20 -0.91 24.93
CA GLY A 104 4.17 -1.70 24.25
C GLY A 104 3.79 -1.23 22.84
N VAL A 105 4.34 -0.13 22.34
CA VAL A 105 4.04 0.38 20.99
C VAL A 105 4.43 -0.64 19.91
N ASP A 106 3.50 -1.02 19.04
CA ASP A 106 3.80 -1.80 17.83
C ASP A 106 4.32 -0.86 16.73
N ILE A 107 5.61 -0.52 16.78
CA ILE A 107 6.22 0.46 15.87
C ILE A 107 6.04 0.04 14.41
N PRO A 108 6.40 -1.20 13.98
CA PRO A 108 6.24 -1.61 12.59
C PRO A 108 4.77 -1.67 12.16
N GLY A 109 3.87 -2.14 13.03
CA GLY A 109 2.44 -2.19 12.73
C GLY A 109 1.84 -0.82 12.47
N ASN A 110 2.16 0.17 13.31
CA ASN A 110 1.68 1.55 13.12
C ASN A 110 2.22 2.19 11.84
N PHE A 111 3.51 2.01 11.51
CA PHE A 111 4.05 2.49 10.23
C PHE A 111 3.45 1.76 9.03
N ALA A 112 3.16 0.47 9.12
CA ALA A 112 2.49 -0.26 8.05
C ALA A 112 1.08 0.31 7.77
N LEU A 113 0.31 0.61 8.82
CA LEU A 113 -1.01 1.24 8.68
C LEU A 113 -0.89 2.64 8.09
N TRP A 114 0.01 3.47 8.61
CA TRP A 114 0.21 4.84 8.12
C TRP A 114 0.64 4.87 6.65
N ASN A 115 1.65 4.08 6.28
CA ASN A 115 2.12 3.97 4.91
C ASN A 115 1.03 3.45 3.96
N LYS A 116 0.22 2.48 4.39
CA LYS A 116 -0.91 1.98 3.60
C LYS A 116 -1.98 3.05 3.40
N ALA A 117 -2.36 3.76 4.46
CA ALA A 117 -3.37 4.81 4.41
C ALA A 117 -2.96 5.96 3.50
N ARG A 118 -1.69 6.40 3.57
CA ARG A 118 -1.18 7.45 2.68
C ARG A 118 -1.03 6.96 1.24
N MET A 119 -0.45 5.79 1.02
CA MET A 119 -0.25 5.21 -0.32
C MET A 119 -1.58 5.09 -1.08
N PHE A 120 -2.65 4.69 -0.40
CA PHE A 120 -3.99 4.61 -0.98
C PHE A 120 -4.83 5.88 -0.85
N ASP A 121 -4.27 6.92 -0.23
CA ASP A 121 -4.97 8.13 0.21
C ASP A 121 -6.36 7.86 0.82
N SER A 122 -6.44 6.83 1.66
CA SER A 122 -7.70 6.34 2.18
C SER A 122 -7.53 5.81 3.60
N TYR A 123 -8.33 6.34 4.53
CA TYR A 123 -8.39 5.79 5.88
C TYR A 123 -9.14 4.45 5.93
N GLU A 124 -10.08 4.23 5.00
CA GLU A 124 -10.92 3.04 5.00
C GLU A 124 -10.10 1.76 4.87
N VAL A 125 -8.99 1.81 4.12
CA VAL A 125 -8.11 0.63 3.92
C VAL A 125 -7.39 0.18 5.19
N VAL A 126 -7.43 0.98 6.26
CA VAL A 126 -6.84 0.67 7.58
C VAL A 126 -7.82 0.76 8.74
N ARG A 127 -9.04 1.27 8.53
CA ARG A 127 -10.05 1.54 9.59
C ARG A 127 -10.21 0.37 10.56
N SER A 128 -10.49 -0.83 10.06
CA SER A 128 -10.74 -2.00 10.92
C SER A 128 -9.53 -2.38 11.78
N GLN A 129 -8.33 -2.13 11.29
CA GLN A 129 -7.09 -2.41 12.00
C GLN A 129 -6.75 -1.28 12.97
N TRP A 130 -7.00 -0.02 12.61
CA TRP A 130 -6.74 1.16 13.44
C TRP A 130 -7.71 1.27 14.62
N GLU A 131 -8.99 0.97 14.39
CA GLU A 131 -10.06 1.10 15.39
C GLU A 131 -10.25 -0.16 16.24
N ASN A 132 -9.43 -1.20 16.05
CA ASN A 132 -9.49 -2.41 16.86
C ASN A 132 -9.12 -2.11 18.33
N PRO A 133 -10.06 -2.26 19.29
CA PRO A 133 -9.80 -1.93 20.69
C PRO A 133 -8.68 -2.75 21.34
N LYS A 134 -8.41 -3.96 20.81
CA LYS A 134 -7.34 -4.85 21.31
C LYS A 134 -5.93 -4.34 20.99
N GLU A 135 -5.81 -3.33 20.13
CA GLU A 135 -4.53 -2.75 19.72
C GLU A 135 -4.31 -1.34 20.30
N ASN A 136 -5.26 -0.82 21.10
CA ASN A 136 -5.21 0.56 21.61
C ASN A 136 -3.97 0.84 22.46
N ASP A 137 -3.53 -0.12 23.27
CA ASP A 137 -2.33 -0.05 24.09
C ASP A 137 -1.02 -0.07 23.28
N LYS A 138 -1.08 -0.51 22.01
CA LYS A 138 0.06 -0.56 21.08
C LYS A 138 0.13 0.64 20.14
N ARG A 139 -0.74 1.64 20.31
CA ARG A 139 -0.80 2.85 19.45
C ARG A 139 0.32 3.83 19.73
N PRO A 140 0.55 4.82 18.83
CA PRO A 140 1.58 5.83 19.04
C PRO A 140 1.40 6.63 20.33
N LEU A 141 0.17 6.77 20.84
CA LEU A 141 -0.10 7.45 22.11
C LEU A 141 0.60 6.81 23.33
N SER A 142 0.97 5.53 23.25
CA SER A 142 1.76 4.86 24.29
C SER A 142 3.26 5.18 24.22
N CYS A 143 3.72 5.88 23.17
CA CYS A 143 5.12 6.27 23.03
C CYS A 143 5.48 7.38 24.03
N THR A 144 6.55 7.17 24.79
CA THR A 144 7.11 8.16 25.73
C THR A 144 8.32 8.91 25.16
N GLU A 145 8.61 8.70 23.87
CA GLU A 145 9.74 9.33 23.17
C GLU A 145 11.13 9.00 23.77
N CYS A 146 11.26 7.84 24.43
CA CYS A 146 12.51 7.41 25.07
C CYS A 146 13.72 7.22 24.12
N GLY A 147 13.49 7.20 22.80
CA GLY A 147 14.54 7.13 21.78
C GLY A 147 15.27 5.79 21.61
N GLN A 148 14.99 4.77 22.45
CA GLN A 148 15.71 3.47 22.42
C GLN A 148 15.63 2.74 21.07
N CYS A 149 14.55 2.96 20.31
CA CYS A 149 14.32 2.35 19.01
C CYS A 149 15.15 2.97 17.87
N VAL A 150 15.57 4.23 18.00
CA VAL A 150 16.26 5.00 16.94
C VAL A 150 17.58 4.36 16.50
N PRO A 151 18.53 4.02 17.41
CA PRO A 151 19.78 3.39 16.99
C PRO A 151 19.61 1.98 16.41
N LEU A 152 18.46 1.34 16.64
CA LEU A 152 18.15 0.00 16.14
C LEU A 152 17.57 0.02 14.72
N CYS A 153 17.17 1.19 14.21
CA CYS A 153 16.54 1.31 12.90
C CYS A 153 17.57 1.34 11.77
N PRO A 154 17.65 0.31 10.91
CA PRO A 154 18.60 0.29 9.79
C PRO A 154 18.23 1.27 8.67
N GLN A 155 17.02 1.86 8.73
CA GLN A 155 16.56 2.86 7.78
C GLN A 155 16.74 4.30 8.31
N HIS A 156 17.40 4.46 9.47
CA HIS A 156 17.66 5.75 10.11
C HIS A 156 16.39 6.61 10.33
N ILE A 157 15.26 5.95 10.58
CA ILE A 157 13.98 6.63 10.84
C ILE A 157 14.00 7.25 12.23
N ASN A 158 13.56 8.50 12.33
CA ASN A 158 13.27 9.13 13.61
C ASN A 158 11.91 8.63 14.13
N ILE A 159 11.93 7.43 14.73
CA ILE A 159 10.72 6.70 15.09
C ILE A 159 9.76 7.51 15.99
N PRO A 160 10.20 8.20 17.05
CA PRO A 160 9.30 9.01 17.87
C PRO A 160 8.57 10.11 17.09
N GLU A 161 9.28 10.83 16.23
CA GLU A 161 8.67 11.90 15.42
C GLU A 161 7.68 11.35 14.39
N ASP A 162 8.04 10.29 13.68
CA ASP A 162 7.14 9.64 12.73
C ASP A 162 5.89 9.07 13.43
N LEU A 163 6.02 8.54 14.65
CA LEU A 163 4.87 8.06 15.43
C LEU A 163 3.89 9.20 15.77
N LYS A 164 4.36 10.42 16.01
CA LYS A 164 3.48 11.60 16.19
C LYS A 164 2.70 11.90 14.91
N LEU A 165 3.38 11.83 13.74
CA LEU A 165 2.74 12.00 12.44
C LEU A 165 1.69 10.92 12.17
N VAL A 166 2.01 9.66 12.48
CA VAL A 166 1.05 8.54 12.38
C VAL A 166 -0.23 8.86 13.16
N GLN A 167 -0.09 9.27 14.43
CA GLN A 167 -1.24 9.58 15.28
C GLN A 167 -2.05 10.75 14.70
N SER A 168 -1.38 11.84 14.36
CA SER A 168 -2.02 13.06 13.87
C SER A 168 -2.76 12.83 12.55
N GLU A 169 -2.11 12.22 11.56
CA GLU A 169 -2.69 12.05 10.22
C GLU A 169 -3.83 11.02 10.21
N LEU A 170 -3.68 9.88 10.89
CA LEU A 170 -4.73 8.86 10.91
C LEU A 170 -5.95 9.33 11.70
N GLU A 171 -5.75 10.02 12.81
CA GLU A 171 -6.85 10.61 13.58
C GLU A 171 -7.54 11.74 12.79
N GLY A 172 -6.77 12.60 12.11
CA GLY A 172 -7.32 13.64 11.24
C GLY A 172 -8.19 13.05 10.12
N LYS A 173 -7.70 12.02 9.43
CA LYS A 173 -8.48 11.32 8.38
C LYS A 173 -9.68 10.58 8.93
N ARG A 174 -9.61 10.03 10.16
CA ARG A 174 -10.75 9.41 10.85
C ARG A 174 -11.87 10.41 11.09
N LEU A 175 -11.54 11.61 11.56
CA LEU A 175 -12.51 12.67 11.86
C LEU A 175 -13.16 13.25 10.60
N GLN A 176 -12.39 13.46 9.52
CA GLN A 176 -12.92 13.93 8.22
C GLN A 176 -13.95 12.98 7.59
N LYS A 177 -13.99 11.71 8.01
CA LYS A 177 -14.99 10.73 7.57
C LYS A 177 -16.26 10.71 8.41
N LEU A 178 -16.24 11.28 9.62
CA LEU A 178 -17.39 11.34 10.52
C LEU A 178 -18.22 12.63 10.33
N SER A 179 -17.63 13.64 9.68
CA SER A 179 -18.27 14.87 9.20
C SER A 179 -18.88 14.70 7.82
#